data_AF-A0A9W6V9F7-F1
#
_entry.id   AF-A0A9W6V9F7-F1
#
_cell.length_a   1.000
_cell.length_b   1.000
_cell.length_c   1.000
_cell.angle_alpha   90.00
_cell.angle_beta   90.00
_cell.angle_gamma   90.00
#
_symmetry.space_group_name_H-M   'P 1'
#
loop_
_entity.id
_entity.type
_entity.pdbx_description
1 polymer ?
#
loop_
_entity_poly.entity_id
_entity_poly.type
_entity_poly.pdbx_seq_one_letter_code
_entity_poly.pdbx_strand_id
1 'polypeptide(L)'
;MADVFEIAINRRGPVGEDTVLVGVEDEGRQPRPSGDGRRWRPSDELTLRLLTWAARVVGLLAVVSVVLPVGRRRLRDTIGGWLDLPTEATVAAGVVALASGVMLLMLATALRRRKRRAWQVAVGVTGLIALAHLGWRHGIGSGVTALVLCVALIATRSHFTAKADPVHGKWRAVRVTVQLLLAGFLANLVLLSSTPARFTGGAPLGDRALHALLALIGVSGPVDPVPWLDDLTAAVGLSFGIGALLLGGYFLLRSAEPKPGLAPDAEWRLRELLSARGAEDSLGYFALRRDKSVVFSPSGKAAVPFRVLAGVALASGDPLGDIEAWPGAIEVFLAGCRENGWVPAVIGCSERGATVWVRYGLDAIELGDEAIVDTTTFTLDGRSMRGVRQAVAKLRRAGYGVEVRRSADLDETERAELSTLAERWRGTETERGFSMALSRLAGPDDPDCVLVTAAREGEVAGVLQFVPWGRDGLSLDLMRRDRAVGDNGLNELMIADLLAACPDLGVTRVSLNFAVFRAALERGGRIGAGPVARLWAKALRVGSRWWQIETLYRFNAKFAPTWNPRFLVFPAVRDLPRVAIAAIEAEGFGGRPPALLRALRR
;
A
#
# COMPACT_ATOMS: atom_id res chain seq x y z
N MET A 1 34.61 -48.74 -5.48
CA MET A 1 36.03 -48.61 -5.88
C MET A 1 36.13 -47.30 -6.64
N ALA A 2 36.45 -46.23 -5.91
CA ALA A 2 37.81 -45.68 -5.80
C ALA A 2 38.12 -44.88 -7.07
N ASP A 3 37.84 -43.58 -7.08
CA ASP A 3 38.69 -42.47 -6.59
C ASP A 3 39.92 -42.17 -7.49
N VAL A 4 40.23 -40.87 -7.50
CA VAL A 4 41.53 -40.18 -7.66
C VAL A 4 41.88 -39.48 -9.01
N PHE A 5 42.31 -38.22 -8.81
CA PHE A 5 43.12 -37.27 -9.62
C PHE A 5 42.35 -36.24 -10.47
N GLU A 6 42.10 -34.99 -10.03
CA GLU A 6 43.01 -33.86 -9.66
C GLU A 6 43.74 -33.29 -10.92
N ILE A 7 43.58 -32.02 -11.30
CA ILE A 7 44.47 -30.90 -10.91
C ILE A 7 43.87 -29.53 -11.28
N ALA A 8 44.08 -28.55 -10.39
CA ALA A 8 43.74 -27.12 -10.41
C ALA A 8 44.43 -26.29 -11.52
N ILE A 9 44.03 -25.04 -11.84
CA ILE A 9 44.57 -23.80 -11.23
C ILE A 9 43.74 -22.55 -11.66
N ASN A 10 43.12 -21.90 -10.66
CA ASN A 10 43.12 -20.46 -10.31
C ASN A 10 43.14 -19.34 -11.39
N ARG A 11 42.09 -18.50 -11.40
CA ARG A 11 42.21 -17.01 -11.48
C ARG A 11 41.13 -16.33 -10.62
N ARG A 12 41.58 -15.42 -9.74
CA ARG A 12 40.77 -14.57 -8.84
C ARG A 12 40.19 -13.33 -9.55
N GLY A 13 38.99 -12.92 -9.10
CA GLY A 13 38.57 -11.53 -8.89
C GLY A 13 37.36 -11.02 -9.70
N PRO A 14 36.55 -10.06 -9.20
CA PRO A 14 36.20 -9.75 -7.81
C PRO A 14 34.69 -9.92 -7.53
N VAL A 15 34.36 -10.32 -6.31
CA VAL A 15 32.99 -10.26 -5.76
C VAL A 15 32.75 -8.81 -5.32
N GLY A 16 31.75 -8.16 -5.92
CA GLY A 16 31.22 -6.88 -5.46
C GLY A 16 29.99 -7.13 -4.60
N GLU A 17 30.15 -6.96 -3.29
CA GLU A 17 29.10 -6.92 -2.27
C GLU A 17 28.18 -5.72 -2.47
N ASP A 18 26.87 -5.93 -2.26
CA ASP A 18 25.95 -5.05 -1.52
C ASP A 18 24.50 -5.50 -1.76
N THR A 19 24.18 -6.69 -1.25
CA THR A 19 22.80 -7.09 -1.01
C THR A 19 22.50 -6.78 0.45
N VAL A 20 21.81 -5.66 0.70
CA VAL A 20 21.31 -5.33 2.04
C VAL A 20 20.20 -6.34 2.39
N LEU A 21 20.63 -7.44 2.98
CA LEU A 21 19.82 -8.36 3.75
C LEU A 21 19.24 -7.58 4.93
N VAL A 22 17.92 -7.62 5.09
CA VAL A 22 17.33 -7.39 6.42
C VAL A 22 17.57 -8.70 7.17
N GLY A 23 18.82 -8.90 7.57
CA GLY A 23 19.21 -9.94 8.50
C GLY A 23 18.69 -9.54 9.88
N VAL A 24 17.89 -10.42 10.45
CA VAL A 24 17.79 -10.54 11.90
C VAL A 24 19.18 -11.02 12.34
N GLU A 25 20.03 -10.09 12.80
CA GLU A 25 21.25 -10.48 13.49
C GLU A 25 20.86 -11.16 14.80
N ASP A 26 21.20 -12.44 14.85
CA ASP A 26 21.19 -13.30 16.03
C ASP A 26 22.38 -12.90 16.91
N GLU A 27 22.19 -11.88 17.76
CA GLU A 27 22.96 -11.79 19.00
C GLU A 27 22.08 -12.37 20.12
N GLY A 28 22.58 -13.43 20.76
CA GLY A 28 21.97 -14.16 21.87
C GLY A 28 21.69 -13.32 23.11
N ARG A 29 20.80 -12.34 22.98
CA ARG A 29 20.22 -11.54 24.05
C ARG A 29 18.72 -11.61 23.86
N GLN A 30 18.09 -12.52 24.61
CA GLN A 30 16.65 -12.50 24.81
C GLN A 30 16.23 -11.04 25.03
N PRO A 31 15.27 -10.50 24.25
CA PRO A 31 14.75 -9.19 24.55
C PRO A 31 14.08 -9.31 25.91
N ARG A 32 14.76 -8.81 26.96
CA ARG A 32 14.12 -8.60 28.26
C ARG A 32 12.83 -7.84 27.93
N PRO A 33 11.65 -8.31 28.38
CA PRO A 33 10.44 -7.53 28.20
C PRO A 33 10.73 -6.17 28.82
N SER A 34 10.85 -5.15 27.98
CA SER A 34 10.93 -3.80 28.50
C SER A 34 9.58 -3.58 29.15
N GLY A 35 9.57 -3.60 30.49
CA GLY A 35 8.39 -3.41 31.34
C GLY A 35 7.76 -2.02 31.21
N ASP A 36 8.01 -1.31 30.12
CA ASP A 36 7.37 -0.08 29.73
C ASP A 36 6.62 -0.33 28.41
N GLY A 37 5.74 -1.33 28.43
CA GLY A 37 4.62 -1.38 27.50
C GLY A 37 3.79 -0.13 27.73
N ARG A 38 4.20 0.99 27.12
CA ARG A 38 3.46 2.25 27.15
C ARG A 38 2.11 1.98 26.49
N ARG A 39 1.16 1.58 27.34
CA ARG A 39 -0.26 1.59 27.07
C ARG A 39 -0.55 2.89 26.34
N TRP A 40 -1.22 2.75 25.21
CA TRP A 40 -1.70 3.84 24.39
C TRP A 40 -2.38 4.88 25.29
N ARG A 41 -1.71 6.00 25.55
CA ARG A 41 -2.29 7.09 26.32
C ARG A 41 -3.07 7.97 25.34
N PRO A 42 -4.39 8.15 25.52
CA PRO A 42 -5.19 9.06 24.69
C PRO A 42 -4.59 10.47 24.58
N SER A 43 -3.82 10.90 25.59
CA SER A 43 -3.08 12.17 25.62
C SER A 43 -2.08 12.32 24.48
N ASP A 44 -1.37 11.27 24.08
CA ASP A 44 -0.34 11.35 23.03
C ASP A 44 -0.96 11.58 21.66
N GLU A 45 -2.15 11.03 21.44
CA GLU A 45 -2.87 11.22 20.19
C GLU A 45 -3.48 12.62 20.09
N LEU A 46 -4.01 13.15 21.20
CA LEU A 46 -4.47 14.53 21.27
C LEU A 46 -3.33 15.52 20.97
N THR A 47 -2.16 15.33 21.60
CA THR A 47 -0.97 16.16 21.37
C THR A 47 -0.54 16.15 19.90
N LEU A 48 -0.45 14.96 19.28
CA LEU A 48 -0.10 14.85 17.85
C LEU A 48 -1.15 15.47 16.93
N ARG A 49 -2.44 15.33 17.26
CA ARG A 49 -3.54 15.97 16.52
C ARG A 49 -3.43 17.49 16.61
N LEU A 50 -3.15 18.04 17.80
CA LEU A 50 -2.96 19.47 18.02
C LEU A 50 -1.74 20.00 17.25
N LEU A 51 -0.58 19.33 17.32
CA LEU A 51 0.62 19.71 16.56
C LEU A 51 0.39 19.67 15.05
N THR A 52 -0.31 18.64 14.57
CA THR A 52 -0.66 18.50 13.15
C THR A 52 -1.56 19.65 12.68
N TRP A 53 -2.56 20.03 13.49
CA TRP A 53 -3.44 21.15 13.18
C TRP A 53 -2.72 22.48 13.28
N ALA A 54 -1.87 22.69 14.30
CA ALA A 54 -1.06 23.88 14.45
C ALA A 54 -0.12 24.07 13.24
N ALA A 55 0.55 23.00 12.78
CA ALA A 55 1.37 23.04 11.56
C ALA A 55 0.56 23.40 10.31
N ARG A 56 -0.68 22.89 10.19
CA ARG A 56 -1.57 23.27 9.08
C ARG A 56 -2.01 24.72 9.15
N VAL A 57 -2.36 25.21 10.33
CA VAL A 57 -2.78 26.60 10.55
C VAL A 57 -1.64 27.55 10.26
N VAL A 58 -0.44 27.31 10.82
CA VAL A 58 0.76 28.11 10.54
C VAL A 58 1.11 28.08 9.05
N GLY A 59 1.09 26.90 8.43
CA GLY A 59 1.32 26.76 6.99
C GLY A 59 0.30 27.52 6.14
N LEU A 60 -0.99 27.42 6.48
CA LEU A 60 -2.05 28.14 5.80
C LEU A 60 -1.94 29.66 5.98
N LEU A 61 -1.64 30.13 7.20
CA LEU A 61 -1.43 31.56 7.48
C LEU A 61 -0.25 32.11 6.68
N ALA A 62 0.85 31.36 6.56
CA ALA A 62 1.99 31.74 5.72
C ALA A 62 1.58 31.86 4.24
N VAL A 63 0.84 30.89 3.70
CA VAL A 63 0.30 30.96 2.33
C VAL A 63 -0.62 32.17 2.15
N VAL A 64 -1.58 32.35 3.06
CA VAL A 64 -2.59 33.42 3.03
C VAL A 64 -1.95 34.81 3.14
N SER A 65 -0.89 34.96 3.94
CA SER A 65 -0.16 36.23 4.07
C SER A 65 0.50 36.70 2.77
N VAL A 66 0.81 35.76 1.87
CA VAL A 66 1.42 36.05 0.56
C VAL A 66 0.34 36.20 -0.53
N VAL A 67 -0.77 35.46 -0.43
CA VAL A 67 -1.84 35.47 -1.44
C VAL A 67 -2.80 36.66 -1.28
N LEU A 68 -3.13 37.07 -0.06
CA LEU A 68 -4.12 38.14 0.16
C LEU A 68 -3.54 39.56 -0.10
N PRO A 69 -4.31 40.46 -0.75
CA PRO A 69 -3.87 41.83 -1.05
C PRO A 69 -3.44 42.64 0.19
N VAL A 70 -4.11 42.44 1.33
CA VAL A 70 -3.78 43.10 2.61
C VAL A 70 -2.46 42.59 3.19
N GLY A 71 -2.18 41.29 3.03
CA GLY A 71 -0.91 40.68 3.41
C GLY A 71 0.24 41.16 2.54
N ARG A 72 0.02 41.24 1.21
CA ARG A 72 0.98 41.81 0.25
C ARG A 72 1.28 43.28 0.53
N ARG A 73 0.27 44.11 0.82
CA ARG A 73 0.46 45.53 1.18
C ARG A 73 1.25 45.68 2.48
N ARG A 74 0.88 44.96 3.55
CA ARG A 74 1.68 44.96 4.80
C ARG A 74 3.11 44.48 4.60
N LEU A 75 3.35 43.43 3.81
CA LEU A 75 4.70 42.91 3.55
C LEU A 75 5.53 43.93 2.74
N ARG A 76 4.90 44.59 1.76
CA ARG A 76 5.55 45.56 0.86
C ARG A 76 5.84 46.90 1.56
N ASP A 77 4.89 47.40 2.35
CA ASP A 77 5.02 48.68 3.07
C ASP A 77 6.03 48.60 4.23
N THR A 78 6.19 47.42 4.84
CA THR A 78 7.06 47.25 6.03
C THR A 78 8.52 46.93 5.66
N ILE A 79 8.78 46.15 4.60
CA ILE A 79 10.16 45.86 4.14
C ILE A 79 10.73 47.04 3.34
N GLY A 80 9.92 47.66 2.46
CA GLY A 80 10.38 48.75 1.60
C GLY A 80 10.67 50.06 2.35
N GLY A 81 10.06 50.29 3.52
CA GLY A 81 10.20 51.54 4.27
C GLY A 81 11.34 51.60 5.30
N TRP A 82 12.03 50.49 5.61
CA TRP A 82 12.99 50.44 6.74
C TRP A 82 14.43 50.08 6.37
N LEU A 83 14.66 49.49 5.20
CA LEU A 83 15.97 48.95 4.81
C LEU A 83 16.41 49.39 3.40
N ASP A 84 15.64 50.24 2.71
CA ASP A 84 15.81 50.55 1.28
C ASP A 84 16.06 49.29 0.44
N LEU A 85 15.47 48.16 0.85
CA LEU A 85 15.63 46.90 0.15
C LEU A 85 14.87 46.99 -1.17
N PRO A 86 15.50 46.61 -2.30
CA PRO A 86 14.84 46.62 -3.59
C PRO A 86 13.57 45.75 -3.53
N THR A 87 12.56 46.12 -4.33
CA THR A 87 11.27 45.40 -4.44
C THR A 87 11.44 43.89 -4.61
N GLU A 88 12.54 43.47 -5.23
CA GLU A 88 12.94 42.07 -5.45
C GLU A 88 13.18 41.29 -4.14
N ALA A 89 13.76 41.91 -3.11
CA ALA A 89 13.96 41.28 -1.80
C ALA A 89 12.64 40.99 -1.07
N THR A 90 11.60 41.80 -1.32
CA THR A 90 10.25 41.56 -0.77
C THR A 90 9.53 40.41 -1.47
N VAL A 91 9.79 40.21 -2.77
CA VAL A 91 9.27 39.08 -3.56
C VAL A 91 9.94 37.79 -3.13
N ALA A 92 11.27 37.80 -2.96
CA ALA A 92 12.06 36.69 -2.43
C ALA A 92 11.50 36.16 -1.10
N ALA A 93 11.26 37.08 -0.15
CA ALA A 93 10.71 36.76 1.16
C ALA A 93 9.29 36.18 1.06
N GLY A 94 8.46 36.71 0.15
CA GLY A 94 7.13 36.17 -0.14
C GLY A 94 7.17 34.74 -0.70
N VAL A 95 8.10 34.45 -1.62
CA VAL A 95 8.27 33.11 -2.19
C VAL A 95 8.75 32.12 -1.13
N VAL A 96 9.74 32.50 -0.31
CA VAL A 96 10.23 31.66 0.79
C VAL A 96 9.12 31.39 1.81
N ALA A 97 8.31 32.39 2.16
CA ALA A 97 7.18 32.23 3.06
C ALA A 97 6.08 31.31 2.47
N LEU A 98 5.76 31.46 1.18
CA LEU A 98 4.81 30.61 0.47
C LEU A 98 5.30 29.15 0.39
N ALA A 99 6.55 28.95 -0.03
CA ALA A 99 7.20 27.63 -0.11
C ALA A 99 7.24 26.95 1.27
N SER A 100 7.60 27.70 2.31
CA SER A 100 7.62 27.22 3.70
C SER A 100 6.23 26.85 4.20
N GLY A 101 5.20 27.65 3.85
CA GLY A 101 3.81 27.37 4.18
C GLY A 101 3.27 26.10 3.52
N VAL A 102 3.52 25.93 2.22
CA VAL A 102 3.18 24.70 1.47
C VAL A 102 3.92 23.49 2.03
N MET A 103 5.21 23.64 2.34
CA MET A 103 6.02 22.59 2.96
C MET A 103 5.44 22.18 4.33
N LEU A 104 5.01 23.12 5.17
CA LEU A 104 4.37 22.79 6.46
C LEU A 104 3.04 22.04 6.29
N LEU A 105 2.22 22.40 5.29
CA LEU A 105 0.99 21.67 4.98
C LEU A 105 1.29 20.22 4.57
N MET A 106 2.34 19.99 3.79
CA MET A 106 2.81 18.64 3.44
C MET A 106 3.35 17.89 4.67
N LEU A 107 4.22 18.53 5.44
CA LEU A 107 4.85 17.97 6.63
C LEU A 107 3.82 17.61 7.70
N ALA A 108 2.72 18.36 7.85
CA ALA A 108 1.65 18.05 8.79
C ALA A 108 1.13 16.62 8.62
N THR A 109 1.00 16.15 7.38
CA THR A 109 0.56 14.78 7.09
C THR A 109 1.58 13.73 7.55
N ALA A 110 2.87 14.05 7.49
CA ALA A 110 3.98 13.19 7.91
C ALA A 110 4.29 13.28 9.42
N LEU A 111 4.06 14.44 10.05
CA LEU A 111 4.13 14.65 11.50
C LEU A 111 3.09 13.79 12.22
N ARG A 112 1.86 13.74 11.69
CA ARG A 112 0.82 12.82 12.17
C ARG A 112 1.27 11.36 12.16
N ARG A 113 2.11 10.99 11.19
CA ARG A 113 2.71 9.65 11.06
C ARG A 113 3.95 9.46 11.93
N ARG A 114 4.23 10.40 12.84
CA ARG A 114 5.36 10.37 13.78
C ARG A 114 6.73 10.27 13.08
N LYS A 115 6.84 10.74 11.83
CA LYS A 115 8.07 10.63 11.03
C LYS A 115 9.15 11.55 11.57
N ARG A 116 10.29 10.97 11.97
CA ARG A 116 11.42 11.72 12.53
C ARG A 116 11.99 12.78 11.57
N ARG A 117 12.14 12.45 10.28
CA ARG A 117 12.61 13.44 9.28
C ARG A 117 11.61 14.56 9.05
N ALA A 118 10.31 14.25 9.05
CA ALA A 118 9.28 15.27 8.92
C ALA A 118 9.34 16.26 10.09
N TRP A 119 9.57 15.74 11.29
CA TRP A 119 9.81 16.55 12.48
C TRP A 119 11.05 17.44 12.35
N GLN A 120 12.20 16.88 11.92
CA GLN A 120 13.43 17.66 11.71
C GLN A 120 13.22 18.81 10.71
N VAL A 121 12.61 18.52 9.56
CA VAL A 121 12.32 19.54 8.54
C VAL A 121 11.30 20.55 9.05
N ALA A 122 10.27 20.12 9.79
CA ALA A 122 9.27 21.03 10.36
C ALA A 122 9.88 21.98 11.39
N VAL A 123 10.77 21.50 12.26
CA VAL A 123 11.53 22.34 13.20
C VAL A 123 12.40 23.34 12.43
N GLY A 124 13.12 22.89 11.40
CA GLY A 124 13.93 23.78 10.56
C GLY A 124 13.09 24.86 9.85
N VAL A 125 11.98 24.47 9.23
CA VAL A 125 11.08 25.40 8.51
C VAL A 125 10.39 26.37 9.47
N THR A 126 9.87 25.89 10.60
CA THR A 126 9.25 26.79 11.60
C THR A 126 10.27 27.72 12.26
N GLY A 127 11.50 27.25 12.49
CA GLY A 127 12.62 28.08 12.92
C GLY A 127 12.98 29.15 11.89
N LEU A 128 13.05 28.81 10.61
CA LEU A 128 13.32 29.75 9.53
C LEU A 128 12.20 30.81 9.41
N ILE A 129 10.93 30.40 9.47
CA ILE A 129 9.78 31.31 9.48
C ILE A 129 9.85 32.25 10.70
N ALA A 130 10.14 31.71 11.89
CA ALA A 130 10.27 32.51 13.10
C ALA A 130 11.41 33.52 12.98
N LEU A 131 12.58 33.13 12.49
CA LEU A 131 13.72 34.03 12.28
C LEU A 131 13.42 35.11 11.24
N ALA A 132 12.78 34.76 10.12
CA ALA A 132 12.40 35.71 9.09
C ALA A 132 11.40 36.77 9.60
N HIS A 133 10.43 36.37 10.44
CA HIS A 133 9.44 37.31 10.98
C HIS A 133 9.93 38.10 12.21
N LEU A 134 10.64 37.47 13.15
CA LEU A 134 11.17 38.14 14.35
C LEU A 134 12.39 39.01 14.04
N GLY A 135 13.32 38.51 13.22
CA GLY A 135 14.54 39.24 12.85
C GLY A 135 14.26 40.52 12.08
N TRP A 136 13.13 40.57 11.35
CA TRP A 136 12.74 41.72 10.54
C TRP A 136 11.55 42.51 11.10
N ARG A 137 11.11 42.25 12.35
CA ARG A 137 9.95 42.92 13.01
C ARG A 137 8.64 42.92 12.19
N HIS A 138 8.41 41.90 11.36
CA HIS A 138 7.19 41.76 10.57
C HIS A 138 6.12 41.02 11.37
N GLY A 139 4.99 41.67 11.64
CA GLY A 139 3.76 41.03 12.12
C GLY A 139 3.96 40.03 13.26
N ILE A 140 4.07 40.53 14.50
CA ILE A 140 4.36 39.75 15.72
C ILE A 140 3.58 38.43 15.79
N GLY A 141 2.33 38.39 15.33
CA GLY A 141 1.47 37.20 15.35
C GLY A 141 2.01 36.00 14.55
N SER A 142 2.51 36.16 13.33
CA SER A 142 2.98 35.01 12.51
C SER A 142 4.32 34.46 12.99
N GLY A 143 5.24 35.34 13.39
CA GLY A 143 6.52 34.95 13.98
C GLY A 143 6.34 34.23 15.33
N VAL A 144 5.50 34.76 16.21
CA VAL A 144 5.22 34.13 17.52
C VAL A 144 4.52 32.79 17.36
N THR A 145 3.54 32.67 16.47
CA THR A 145 2.87 31.37 16.23
C THR A 145 3.81 30.32 15.64
N ALA A 146 4.71 30.69 14.73
CA ALA A 146 5.74 29.79 14.22
C ALA A 146 6.75 29.39 15.30
N LEU A 147 7.16 30.32 16.17
CA LEU A 147 8.05 30.06 17.30
C LEU A 147 7.42 29.12 18.32
N VAL A 148 6.15 29.36 18.70
CA VAL A 148 5.39 28.49 19.61
C VAL A 148 5.29 27.07 19.03
N LEU A 149 4.99 26.94 17.74
CA LEU A 149 4.97 25.64 17.07
C LEU A 149 6.36 24.98 17.07
N CYS A 150 7.43 25.73 16.80
CA CYS A 150 8.80 25.22 16.83
C CYS A 150 9.17 24.66 18.21
N VAL A 151 8.90 25.43 19.27
CA VAL A 151 9.14 25.02 20.66
C VAL A 151 8.30 23.78 21.01
N ALA A 152 7.02 23.76 20.62
CA ALA A 152 6.14 22.62 20.85
C ALA A 152 6.62 21.35 20.13
N LEU A 153 7.11 21.47 18.88
CA LEU A 153 7.72 20.36 18.14
C LEU A 153 8.99 19.86 18.85
N ILE A 154 9.86 20.75 19.34
CA ILE A 154 11.08 20.36 20.06
C ILE A 154 10.74 19.66 21.38
N ALA A 155 9.79 20.20 22.15
CA ALA A 155 9.34 19.62 23.42
C ALA A 155 8.75 18.21 23.24
N THR A 156 8.06 17.97 22.12
CA THR A 156 7.41 16.70 21.78
C THR A 156 8.28 15.77 20.92
N ARG A 157 9.61 15.99 20.88
CA ARG A 157 10.55 15.17 20.08
C ARG A 157 10.42 13.66 20.30
N SER A 158 10.04 13.23 21.51
CA SER A 158 9.91 11.82 21.89
C SER A 158 8.74 11.11 21.19
N HIS A 159 7.78 11.85 20.65
CA HIS A 159 6.64 11.30 19.90
C HIS A 159 6.98 10.96 18.44
N PHE A 160 8.10 11.46 17.91
CA PHE A 160 8.50 11.29 16.49
C PHE A 160 9.56 10.21 16.31
N THR A 161 9.19 8.97 16.61
CA THR A 161 10.10 7.82 16.59
C THR A 161 10.14 7.07 15.27
N ALA A 162 9.22 7.32 14.35
CA ALA A 162 9.13 6.51 13.13
C ALA A 162 10.39 6.67 12.28
N LYS A 163 11.06 5.53 12.05
CA LYS A 163 12.22 5.35 11.21
C LYS A 163 11.91 5.90 9.82
N ALA A 164 12.89 6.57 9.26
CA ALA A 164 12.80 7.10 7.93
C ALA A 164 13.43 6.11 6.95
N ASP A 165 12.86 6.02 5.75
CA ASP A 165 13.14 5.01 4.73
C ASP A 165 14.62 4.57 4.67
N PRO A 166 14.92 3.26 4.82
CA PRO A 166 16.27 2.73 4.66
C PRO A 166 16.75 2.96 3.22
N VAL A 167 17.68 3.90 3.11
CA VAL A 167 18.65 4.08 2.02
C VAL A 167 18.10 4.55 0.66
N HIS A 168 16.97 4.03 0.15
CA HIS A 168 16.53 4.34 -1.23
C HIS A 168 15.79 5.67 -1.37
N GLY A 169 14.93 6.04 -0.42
CA GLY A 169 14.16 7.29 -0.48
C GLY A 169 15.00 8.57 -0.33
N LYS A 170 16.11 8.54 0.42
CA LYS A 170 16.97 9.73 0.63
C LYS A 170 17.68 10.15 -0.64
N TRP A 171 18.36 9.20 -1.28
CA TRP A 171 19.09 9.47 -2.52
C TRP A 171 18.13 9.80 -3.66
N ARG A 172 16.94 9.17 -3.72
CA ARG A 172 15.93 9.54 -4.71
C ARG A 172 15.39 10.96 -4.48
N ALA A 173 15.09 11.35 -3.23
CA ALA A 173 14.66 12.71 -2.93
C ALA A 173 15.72 13.75 -3.35
N VAL A 174 16.98 13.54 -2.95
CA VAL A 174 18.09 14.40 -3.33
C VAL A 174 18.26 14.45 -4.86
N ARG A 175 18.28 13.29 -5.52
CA ARG A 175 18.42 13.18 -6.99
C ARG A 175 17.31 13.94 -7.72
N VAL A 176 16.05 13.76 -7.32
CA VAL A 176 14.90 14.43 -7.95
C VAL A 176 14.95 15.95 -7.71
N THR A 177 15.29 16.38 -6.49
CA THR A 177 15.45 17.81 -6.19
C THR A 177 16.56 18.42 -7.02
N VAL A 178 17.75 17.80 -7.07
CA VAL A 178 18.89 18.28 -7.86
C VAL A 178 18.56 18.30 -9.35
N GLN A 179 17.92 17.26 -9.88
CA GLN A 179 17.51 17.20 -11.29
C GLN A 179 16.55 18.33 -11.66
N LEU A 180 15.56 18.61 -10.83
CA LEU A 180 14.58 19.68 -11.09
C LEU A 180 15.21 21.07 -10.97
N LEU A 181 16.07 21.30 -9.97
CA LEU A 181 16.79 22.57 -9.83
C LEU A 181 17.76 22.78 -11.00
N LEU A 182 18.50 21.74 -11.39
CA LEU A 182 19.42 21.80 -12.54
C LEU A 182 18.66 22.02 -13.84
N ALA A 183 17.54 21.33 -14.06
CA ALA A 183 16.71 21.51 -15.25
C ALA A 183 16.14 22.93 -15.33
N GLY A 184 15.64 23.48 -14.22
CA GLY A 184 15.16 24.87 -14.17
C GLY A 184 16.27 25.89 -14.42
N PHE A 185 17.44 25.68 -13.80
CA PHE A 185 18.62 26.51 -14.04
C PHE A 185 19.04 26.49 -15.51
N LEU A 186 19.18 25.30 -16.11
CA LEU A 186 19.58 25.15 -17.51
C LEU A 186 18.53 25.71 -18.46
N ALA A 187 17.24 25.51 -18.19
CA ALA A 187 16.16 26.07 -18.99
C ALA A 187 16.21 27.60 -19.02
N ASN A 188 16.38 28.23 -17.85
CA ASN A 188 16.53 29.69 -17.76
C ASN A 188 17.83 30.20 -18.37
N LEU A 189 18.94 29.49 -18.18
CA LEU A 189 20.22 29.86 -18.79
C LEU A 189 20.15 29.77 -20.32
N VAL A 190 19.53 28.73 -20.87
CA VAL A 190 19.29 28.59 -22.31
C VAL A 190 18.36 29.70 -22.80
N LEU A 191 17.25 29.96 -22.11
CA LEU A 191 16.30 31.01 -22.47
C LEU A 191 16.98 32.39 -22.56
N LEU A 192 17.78 32.75 -21.55
CA LEU A 192 18.56 34.00 -21.53
C LEU A 192 19.70 34.02 -22.56
N SER A 193 20.26 32.86 -22.90
CA SER A 193 21.37 32.75 -23.85
C SER A 193 20.92 32.71 -25.31
N SER A 194 19.74 32.16 -25.59
CA SER A 194 19.12 32.13 -26.92
C SER A 194 18.40 33.43 -27.27
N THR A 195 18.11 34.27 -26.27
CA THR A 195 17.45 35.55 -26.51
C THR A 195 18.45 36.58 -27.04
N PRO A 196 18.12 37.32 -28.13
CA PRO A 196 18.98 38.37 -28.68
C PRO A 196 19.41 39.40 -27.62
N ALA A 197 20.68 39.83 -27.67
CA ALA A 197 21.29 40.72 -26.67
C ALA A 197 20.51 42.02 -26.40
N ARG A 198 19.76 42.53 -27.40
CA ARG A 198 18.89 43.71 -27.27
C ARG A 198 17.78 43.55 -26.21
N PHE A 199 17.42 42.33 -25.85
CA PHE A 199 16.37 42.03 -24.87
C PHE A 199 16.91 41.66 -23.49
N THR A 200 18.23 41.53 -23.32
CA THR A 200 18.92 41.14 -22.07
C THR A 200 20.02 42.12 -21.68
N GLY A 201 20.09 43.28 -22.34
CA GLY A 201 21.11 44.31 -22.11
C GLY A 201 22.54 43.90 -22.48
N GLY A 202 22.72 42.79 -23.21
CA GLY A 202 24.05 42.26 -23.53
C GLY A 202 24.81 41.65 -22.34
N ALA A 203 24.11 41.29 -21.25
CA ALA A 203 24.73 40.76 -20.04
C ALA A 203 25.66 39.55 -20.30
N PRO A 204 26.81 39.44 -19.61
CA PRO A 204 27.72 38.31 -19.74
C PRO A 204 27.10 37.01 -19.20
N LEU A 205 27.71 35.87 -19.56
CA LEU A 205 27.19 34.55 -19.18
C LEU A 205 27.09 34.35 -17.66
N GLY A 206 28.00 34.95 -16.89
CA GLY A 206 27.99 34.88 -15.42
C GLY A 206 26.73 35.51 -14.82
N ASP A 207 26.32 36.68 -15.32
CA ASP A 207 25.12 37.38 -14.85
C ASP A 207 23.85 36.65 -15.25
N ARG A 208 23.83 36.08 -16.47
CA ARG A 208 22.73 35.20 -16.92
C ARG A 208 22.61 33.94 -16.07
N ALA A 209 23.73 33.34 -15.67
CA ALA A 209 23.75 32.19 -14.78
C ALA A 209 23.26 32.56 -13.38
N LEU A 210 23.71 33.70 -12.82
CA LEU A 210 23.23 34.16 -11.52
C LEU A 210 21.73 34.48 -11.56
N HIS A 211 21.23 35.11 -12.62
CA HIS A 211 19.79 35.35 -12.82
C HIS A 211 19.01 34.04 -12.97
N ALA A 212 19.50 33.07 -13.72
CA ALA A 212 18.87 31.75 -13.84
C ALA A 212 18.79 31.01 -12.48
N LEU A 213 19.81 31.15 -11.63
CA LEU A 213 19.85 30.56 -10.29
C LEU A 213 18.86 31.24 -9.34
N LEU A 214 18.84 32.57 -9.32
CA LEU A 214 17.94 33.36 -8.45
C LEU A 214 16.47 33.20 -8.84
N ALA A 215 16.18 33.05 -10.14
CA ALA A 215 14.84 32.80 -10.63
C ALA A 215 14.21 31.50 -10.09
N LEU A 216 15.02 30.50 -9.69
CA LEU A 216 14.52 29.25 -9.05
C LEU A 216 13.78 29.49 -7.73
N ILE A 217 14.12 30.59 -7.05
CA ILE A 217 13.50 31.02 -5.79
C ILE A 217 12.66 32.29 -5.99
N GLY A 218 12.34 32.64 -7.25
CA GLY A 218 11.53 33.79 -7.62
C GLY A 218 12.18 35.14 -7.31
N VAL A 219 13.52 35.19 -7.33
CA VAL A 219 14.31 36.41 -7.15
C VAL A 219 14.85 36.85 -8.50
N SER A 220 14.65 38.11 -8.86
CA SER A 220 15.25 38.69 -10.06
C SER A 220 16.77 38.75 -9.89
N GLY A 221 17.50 38.46 -10.96
CA GLY A 221 18.96 38.49 -10.96
C GLY A 221 19.54 39.75 -11.57
N PRO A 222 20.88 39.82 -11.71
CA PRO A 222 21.59 41.02 -12.18
C PRO A 222 21.36 41.39 -13.66
N VAL A 223 20.56 40.60 -14.37
CA VAL A 223 20.16 40.90 -15.75
C VAL A 223 18.86 41.69 -15.69
N ASP A 224 18.77 42.77 -16.46
CA ASP A 224 17.55 43.56 -16.68
C ASP A 224 16.90 43.16 -18.03
N PRO A 225 16.22 42.00 -18.12
CA PRO A 225 15.52 41.62 -19.34
C PRO A 225 14.26 42.45 -19.55
N VAL A 226 13.75 42.44 -20.78
CA VAL A 226 12.42 43.01 -21.07
C VAL A 226 11.33 42.34 -20.21
N PRO A 227 10.24 43.05 -19.84
CA PRO A 227 9.30 42.58 -18.82
C PRO A 227 8.72 41.18 -19.04
N TRP A 228 8.32 40.84 -20.28
CA TRP A 228 7.77 39.51 -20.57
C TRP A 228 8.80 38.38 -20.38
N LEU A 229 10.08 38.68 -20.57
CA LEU A 229 11.18 37.70 -20.42
C LEU A 229 11.53 37.52 -18.95
N ASP A 230 11.49 38.60 -18.15
CA ASP A 230 11.62 38.53 -16.69
C ASP A 230 10.48 37.70 -16.07
N ASP A 231 9.24 37.97 -16.50
CA ASP A 231 8.07 37.20 -16.07
C ASP A 231 8.21 35.72 -16.44
N LEU A 232 8.76 35.43 -17.63
CA LEU A 232 8.95 34.06 -18.10
C LEU A 232 10.07 33.33 -17.34
N THR A 233 11.23 33.95 -17.11
CA THR A 233 12.33 33.34 -16.35
C THR A 233 11.92 33.10 -14.90
N ALA A 234 11.19 34.04 -14.30
CA ALA A 234 10.60 33.90 -12.98
C ALA A 234 9.56 32.76 -12.93
N ALA A 235 8.64 32.68 -13.90
CA ALA A 235 7.62 31.63 -13.95
C ALA A 235 8.24 30.24 -14.14
N VAL A 236 9.21 30.09 -15.04
CA VAL A 236 9.94 28.84 -15.29
C VAL A 236 10.73 28.45 -14.04
N GLY A 237 11.55 29.36 -13.52
CA GLY A 237 12.39 29.12 -12.35
C GLY A 237 11.56 28.71 -11.13
N LEU A 238 10.51 29.47 -10.81
CA LEU A 238 9.63 29.19 -9.68
C LEU A 238 8.88 27.86 -9.86
N SER A 239 8.46 27.52 -11.09
CA SER A 239 7.81 26.23 -11.36
C SER A 239 8.74 25.06 -11.06
N PHE A 240 10.00 25.13 -11.47
CA PHE A 240 11.01 24.12 -11.17
C PHE A 240 11.40 24.10 -9.69
N GLY A 241 11.52 25.26 -9.04
CA GLY A 241 11.79 25.36 -7.61
C GLY A 241 10.67 24.77 -6.75
N ILE A 242 9.42 25.13 -7.03
CA ILE A 242 8.23 24.53 -6.39
C ILE A 242 8.15 23.04 -6.71
N GLY A 243 8.38 22.63 -7.95
CA GLY A 243 8.42 21.22 -8.34
C GLY A 243 9.46 20.43 -7.54
N ALA A 244 10.68 20.98 -7.39
CA ALA A 244 11.76 20.38 -6.62
C ALA A 244 11.41 20.24 -5.14
N LEU A 245 10.74 21.25 -4.58
CA LEU A 245 10.24 21.26 -3.22
C LEU A 245 9.14 20.22 -2.99
N LEU A 246 8.11 20.20 -3.84
CA LEU A 246 6.96 19.30 -3.73
C LEU A 246 7.37 17.85 -3.98
N LEU A 247 8.10 17.58 -5.06
CA LEU A 247 8.44 16.23 -5.46
C LEU A 247 9.58 15.66 -4.60
N GLY A 248 10.58 16.50 -4.27
CA GLY A 248 11.63 16.17 -3.30
C GLY A 248 11.05 15.90 -1.91
N GLY A 249 10.16 16.78 -1.44
CA GLY A 249 9.42 16.59 -0.19
C GLY A 249 8.57 15.32 -0.20
N TYR A 250 7.86 15.02 -1.30
CA TYR A 250 7.11 13.78 -1.45
C TYR A 250 7.99 12.54 -1.29
N PHE A 251 9.14 12.48 -1.98
CA PHE A 251 10.05 11.32 -1.87
C PHE A 251 10.72 11.24 -0.49
N LEU A 252 11.06 12.38 0.12
CA LEU A 252 11.62 12.44 1.47
C LEU A 252 10.63 11.94 2.53
N LEU A 253 9.33 12.23 2.32
CA LEU A 253 8.25 11.93 3.25
C LEU A 253 7.47 10.67 2.91
N ARG A 254 7.80 9.96 1.81
CA ARG A 254 7.19 8.66 1.47
C ARG A 254 7.50 7.63 2.57
N SER A 255 6.56 6.73 2.86
CA SER A 255 6.83 5.63 3.79
C SER A 255 7.62 4.55 3.06
N ALA A 256 8.57 3.91 3.76
CA ALA A 256 9.28 2.77 3.24
C ALA A 256 8.26 1.73 2.78
N GLU A 257 8.40 1.27 1.55
CA GLU A 257 7.71 0.09 1.03
C GLU A 257 8.80 -0.99 0.93
N PRO A 258 9.00 -1.81 1.98
CA PRO A 258 9.97 -2.90 1.94
C PRO A 258 9.71 -3.79 0.73
N LYS A 259 10.78 -4.38 0.19
CA LYS A 259 10.63 -5.35 -0.89
C LYS A 259 9.72 -6.47 -0.39
N PRO A 260 8.62 -6.79 -1.09
CA PRO A 260 7.76 -7.90 -0.71
C PRO A 260 8.56 -9.20 -0.81
N GLY A 261 8.43 -10.06 0.19
CA GLY A 261 9.15 -11.33 0.25
C GLY A 261 8.85 -12.09 1.54
N LEU A 262 8.54 -13.36 1.39
CA LEU A 262 8.47 -14.33 2.47
C LEU A 262 9.82 -15.05 2.57
N ALA A 263 10.47 -14.95 3.73
CA ALA A 263 11.74 -15.63 3.96
C ALA A 263 11.50 -17.16 4.11
N PRO A 264 12.43 -18.03 3.67
CA PRO A 264 12.23 -19.48 3.74
C PRO A 264 11.98 -20.03 5.15
N ASP A 265 12.67 -19.49 6.16
CA ASP A 265 12.49 -19.83 7.57
C ASP A 265 11.09 -19.42 8.08
N ALA A 266 10.63 -18.25 7.65
CA ALA A 266 9.29 -17.77 7.95
C ALA A 266 8.21 -18.63 7.28
N GLU A 267 8.42 -19.07 6.04
CA GLU A 267 7.51 -19.99 5.35
C GLU A 267 7.40 -21.32 6.10
N TRP A 268 8.54 -21.90 6.52
CA TRP A 268 8.57 -23.13 7.33
C TRP A 268 7.75 -22.99 8.62
N ARG A 269 7.96 -21.91 9.39
CA ARG A 269 7.21 -21.65 10.63
C ARG A 269 5.72 -21.43 10.41
N LEU A 270 5.34 -20.78 9.30
CA LEU A 270 3.92 -20.63 8.94
C LEU A 270 3.29 -21.99 8.63
N ARG A 271 4.01 -22.89 7.94
CA ARG A 271 3.54 -24.26 7.67
C ARG A 271 3.35 -25.06 8.96
N GLU A 272 4.23 -24.90 9.96
CA GLU A 272 4.06 -25.49 11.29
C GLU A 272 2.80 -24.98 12.00
N LEU A 273 2.53 -23.68 11.94
CA LEU A 273 1.29 -23.11 12.49
C LEU A 273 0.03 -23.59 11.74
N LEU A 274 0.12 -23.75 10.41
CA LEU A 274 -0.98 -24.29 9.59
C LEU A 274 -1.24 -25.77 9.88
N SER A 275 -0.21 -26.59 10.06
CA SER A 275 -0.40 -28.01 10.38
C SER A 275 -1.05 -28.19 11.76
N ALA A 276 -0.75 -27.32 12.71
CA ALA A 276 -1.31 -27.34 14.06
C ALA A 276 -2.71 -26.71 14.15
N ARG A 277 -2.96 -25.58 13.48
CA ARG A 277 -4.17 -24.74 13.67
C ARG A 277 -4.76 -24.17 12.37
N GLY A 278 -4.40 -24.71 11.21
CA GLY A 278 -4.88 -24.24 9.90
C GLY A 278 -6.38 -24.46 9.65
N ALA A 279 -7.08 -25.21 10.51
CA ALA A 279 -8.53 -25.43 10.42
C ALA A 279 -9.39 -24.24 10.89
N GLU A 280 -8.79 -23.26 11.57
CA GLU A 280 -9.49 -22.15 12.23
C GLU A 280 -9.97 -21.06 11.26
N ASP A 281 -9.30 -20.90 10.11
CA ASP A 281 -9.66 -19.90 9.09
C ASP A 281 -9.38 -20.47 7.69
N SER A 282 -10.38 -20.45 6.81
CA SER A 282 -10.28 -20.87 5.41
C SER A 282 -9.27 -20.07 4.61
N LEU A 283 -8.98 -18.83 5.05
CA LEU A 283 -8.00 -17.97 4.41
C LEU A 283 -6.57 -18.17 4.93
N GLY A 284 -6.38 -19.04 5.93
CA GLY A 284 -5.09 -19.24 6.60
C GLY A 284 -3.96 -19.66 5.65
N TYR A 285 -4.23 -20.57 4.71
CA TYR A 285 -3.21 -21.09 3.79
C TYR A 285 -2.62 -20.01 2.87
N PHE A 286 -3.38 -18.95 2.57
CA PHE A 286 -2.89 -17.81 1.78
C PHE A 286 -1.81 -16.99 2.51
N ALA A 287 -1.53 -17.26 3.79
CA ALA A 287 -0.37 -16.73 4.49
C ALA A 287 0.95 -17.13 3.81
N LEU A 288 0.99 -18.27 3.11
CA LEU A 288 2.16 -18.81 2.38
C LEU A 288 2.42 -18.11 1.03
N ARG A 289 1.72 -17.03 0.72
CA ARG A 289 1.97 -16.24 -0.49
C ARG A 289 3.33 -15.55 -0.37
N ARG A 290 4.21 -15.75 -1.36
CA ARG A 290 5.63 -15.34 -1.30
C ARG A 290 5.89 -13.83 -1.34
N ASP A 291 4.88 -13.01 -1.61
CA ASP A 291 4.97 -11.54 -1.58
C ASP A 291 4.56 -10.93 -0.23
N LYS A 292 4.29 -11.77 0.79
CA LYS A 292 3.96 -11.36 2.16
C LYS A 292 5.19 -11.40 3.05
N SER A 293 5.28 -10.40 3.92
CA SER A 293 6.12 -10.45 5.11
C SER A 293 5.30 -11.00 6.28
N VAL A 294 5.96 -11.43 7.34
CA VAL A 294 5.30 -11.96 8.53
C VAL A 294 5.93 -11.41 9.78
N VAL A 295 5.12 -11.19 10.81
CA VAL A 295 5.59 -11.04 12.18
C VAL A 295 5.05 -12.17 13.04
N PHE A 296 5.90 -12.72 13.90
CA PHE A 296 5.51 -13.75 14.85
C PHE A 296 5.28 -13.13 16.23
N SER A 297 4.34 -13.71 16.97
CA SER A 297 4.22 -13.50 18.41
C SER A 297 5.53 -13.84 19.13
N PRO A 298 5.81 -13.24 20.29
CA PRO A 298 7.00 -13.59 21.10
C PRO A 298 7.05 -15.07 21.50
N SER A 299 5.89 -15.72 21.66
CA SER A 299 5.78 -17.16 21.94
C SER A 299 6.02 -18.05 20.71
N GLY A 300 6.05 -17.47 19.51
CA GLY A 300 6.13 -18.21 18.24
C GLY A 300 4.85 -18.95 17.84
N LYS A 301 3.80 -18.92 18.67
CA LYS A 301 2.56 -19.70 18.48
C LYS A 301 1.50 -19.02 17.62
N ALA A 302 1.73 -17.77 17.23
CA ALA A 302 0.88 -17.03 16.32
C ALA A 302 1.69 -16.12 15.40
N ALA A 303 1.13 -15.77 14.25
CA ALA A 303 1.75 -14.94 13.23
C ALA A 303 0.74 -14.02 12.52
N VAL A 304 1.18 -12.82 12.12
CA VAL A 304 0.40 -11.91 11.28
C VAL A 304 1.11 -11.77 9.93
N PRO A 305 0.60 -12.39 8.86
CA PRO A 305 1.09 -12.19 7.50
C PRO A 305 0.56 -10.87 6.94
N PHE A 306 1.41 -10.07 6.32
CA PHE A 306 1.06 -8.74 5.81
C PHE A 306 1.93 -8.32 4.64
N ARG A 307 1.50 -7.28 3.92
CA ARG A 307 2.30 -6.62 2.89
C ARG A 307 2.19 -5.11 3.04
N VAL A 308 3.27 -4.40 2.74
CA VAL A 308 3.28 -2.94 2.79
C VAL A 308 3.07 -2.35 1.41
N LEU A 309 1.96 -1.63 1.23
CA LEU A 309 1.58 -0.99 -0.02
C LEU A 309 1.09 0.42 0.25
N ALA A 310 1.58 1.39 -0.53
CA ALA A 310 1.23 2.79 -0.36
C ALA A 310 1.32 3.27 1.10
N GLY A 311 2.30 2.80 1.89
CA GLY A 311 2.45 3.13 3.32
C GLY A 311 1.30 2.66 4.23
N VAL A 312 0.59 1.62 3.81
CA VAL A 312 -0.34 0.80 4.60
C VAL A 312 0.31 -0.56 4.77
N ALA A 313 0.40 -1.05 6.01
CA ALA A 313 0.72 -2.44 6.29
C ALA A 313 -0.61 -3.20 6.32
N LEU A 314 -0.89 -3.91 5.24
CA LEU A 314 -2.15 -4.62 5.03
C LEU A 314 -1.95 -6.10 5.39
N ALA A 315 -2.49 -6.50 6.54
CA ALA A 315 -2.61 -7.90 6.93
C ALA A 315 -3.79 -8.57 6.21
N SER A 316 -3.71 -9.87 5.97
CA SER A 316 -4.76 -10.65 5.29
C SER A 316 -5.27 -11.78 6.18
N GLY A 317 -6.59 -11.90 6.29
CA GLY A 317 -7.23 -12.94 7.12
C GLY A 317 -7.04 -12.72 8.62
N ASP A 318 -7.33 -13.75 9.40
CA ASP A 318 -7.03 -13.76 10.83
C ASP A 318 -5.52 -13.92 11.09
N PRO A 319 -5.01 -13.53 12.28
CA PRO A 319 -3.72 -14.02 12.73
C PRO A 319 -3.70 -15.55 12.68
N LEU A 320 -2.62 -16.12 12.16
CA LEU A 320 -2.45 -17.56 12.08
C LEU A 320 -1.96 -18.11 13.41
N GLY A 321 -2.40 -19.30 13.81
CA GLY A 321 -1.91 -20.01 14.99
C GLY A 321 -2.87 -19.91 16.19
N ASP A 322 -2.32 -20.07 17.40
CA ASP A 322 -3.11 -20.13 18.63
C ASP A 322 -3.76 -18.79 18.97
N ILE A 323 -5.07 -18.81 19.21
CA ILE A 323 -5.90 -17.62 19.47
C ILE A 323 -5.41 -16.88 20.72
N GLU A 324 -4.95 -17.62 21.73
CA GLU A 324 -4.39 -17.03 22.95
C GLU A 324 -3.09 -16.25 22.69
N ALA A 325 -2.37 -16.59 21.61
CA ALA A 325 -1.13 -15.93 21.21
C ALA A 325 -1.34 -14.79 20.18
N TRP A 326 -2.55 -14.64 19.62
CA TRP A 326 -2.88 -13.54 18.69
C TRP A 326 -2.56 -12.15 19.25
N PRO A 327 -2.92 -11.80 20.51
CA PRO A 327 -2.53 -10.54 21.14
C PRO A 327 -1.05 -10.19 20.96
N GLY A 328 -0.17 -11.16 21.21
CA GLY A 328 1.28 -10.96 21.10
C GLY A 328 1.73 -10.69 19.66
N ALA A 329 1.17 -11.37 18.66
CA ALA A 329 1.50 -11.12 17.26
C ALA A 329 0.96 -9.76 16.77
N ILE A 330 -0.25 -9.38 17.20
CA ILE A 330 -0.87 -8.09 16.90
C ILE A 330 -0.04 -6.94 17.48
N GLU A 331 0.44 -7.06 18.72
CA GLU A 331 1.27 -6.04 19.35
C GLU A 331 2.58 -5.80 18.60
N VAL A 332 3.25 -6.88 18.19
CA VAL A 332 4.48 -6.81 17.38
C VAL A 332 4.19 -6.17 16.01
N PHE A 333 3.09 -6.57 15.36
CA PHE A 333 2.66 -5.97 14.09
C PHE A 333 2.41 -4.47 14.21
N LEU A 334 1.64 -4.05 15.22
CA LEU A 334 1.33 -2.63 15.45
C LEU A 334 2.57 -1.85 15.87
N ALA A 335 3.50 -2.45 16.62
CA ALA A 335 4.79 -1.84 16.93
C ALA A 335 5.61 -1.59 15.66
N GLY A 336 5.72 -2.58 14.77
CA GLY A 336 6.36 -2.43 13.47
C GLY A 336 5.70 -1.35 12.60
N CYS A 337 4.36 -1.25 12.62
CA CYS A 337 3.64 -0.19 11.93
C CYS A 337 3.98 1.20 12.48
N ARG A 338 4.02 1.36 13.81
CA ARG A 338 4.40 2.62 14.48
C ARG A 338 5.83 3.00 14.15
N GLU A 339 6.76 2.05 14.22
CA GLU A 339 8.17 2.26 13.96
C GLU A 339 8.43 2.68 12.51
N ASN A 340 7.64 2.21 11.55
CA ASN A 340 7.84 2.55 10.13
C ASN A 340 6.87 3.63 9.61
N GLY A 341 5.97 4.14 10.45
CA GLY A 341 4.93 5.11 10.06
C GLY A 341 3.97 4.54 9.00
N TRP A 342 3.68 3.24 9.09
CA TRP A 342 2.67 2.54 8.30
C TRP A 342 1.30 2.66 8.96
N VAL A 343 0.27 2.74 8.13
CA VAL A 343 -1.12 2.63 8.59
C VAL A 343 -1.42 1.13 8.72
N PRO A 344 -1.74 0.59 9.90
CA PRO A 344 -2.16 -0.80 10.02
C PRO A 344 -3.55 -0.99 9.41
N ALA A 345 -3.75 -2.06 8.65
CA ALA A 345 -5.07 -2.46 8.17
C ALA A 345 -5.14 -3.98 8.04
N VAL A 346 -6.33 -4.54 8.11
CA VAL A 346 -6.57 -5.98 7.94
C VAL A 346 -7.72 -6.16 6.96
N ILE A 347 -7.56 -7.05 5.99
CA ILE A 347 -8.59 -7.37 5.00
C ILE A 347 -8.98 -8.85 5.10
N GLY A 348 -10.28 -9.13 5.13
CA GLY A 348 -10.81 -10.49 5.06
C GLY A 348 -10.77 -11.27 6.37
N CYS A 349 -10.49 -10.62 7.52
CA CYS A 349 -10.52 -11.30 8.81
C CYS A 349 -11.96 -11.73 9.19
N SER A 350 -12.07 -12.79 9.98
CA SER A 350 -13.34 -13.26 10.53
C SER A 350 -13.90 -12.29 11.57
N GLU A 351 -15.14 -12.50 12.00
CA GLU A 351 -15.73 -11.74 13.11
C GLU A 351 -14.90 -11.86 14.41
N ARG A 352 -14.36 -13.06 14.68
CA ARG A 352 -13.49 -13.31 15.83
C ARG A 352 -12.19 -12.52 15.72
N GLY A 353 -11.54 -12.56 14.56
CA GLY A 353 -10.34 -11.76 14.29
C GLY A 353 -10.61 -10.27 14.45
N ALA A 354 -11.67 -9.76 13.81
CA ALA A 354 -12.09 -8.36 13.92
C ALA A 354 -12.32 -7.93 15.37
N THR A 355 -12.99 -8.77 16.17
CA THR A 355 -13.22 -8.53 17.61
C THR A 355 -11.92 -8.35 18.37
N VAL A 356 -10.89 -9.15 18.08
CA VAL A 356 -9.57 -9.02 18.71
C VAL A 356 -8.87 -7.74 18.25
N TRP A 357 -8.88 -7.43 16.95
CA TRP A 357 -8.26 -6.21 16.42
C TRP A 357 -8.89 -4.92 16.97
N VAL A 358 -10.21 -4.90 17.19
CA VAL A 358 -10.93 -3.74 17.75
C VAL A 358 -10.47 -3.43 19.18
N ARG A 359 -10.07 -4.43 19.97
CA ARG A 359 -9.49 -4.22 21.31
C ARG A 359 -8.17 -3.45 21.27
N TYR A 360 -7.50 -3.42 20.14
CA TYR A 360 -6.27 -2.67 19.89
C TYR A 360 -6.50 -1.29 19.28
N GLY A 361 -7.75 -0.79 19.28
CA GLY A 361 -8.05 0.57 18.87
C GLY A 361 -8.30 0.78 17.38
N LEU A 362 -8.56 -0.31 16.67
CA LEU A 362 -8.96 -0.25 15.28
C LEU A 362 -10.49 -0.30 15.19
N ASP A 363 -11.04 0.30 14.14
CA ASP A 363 -12.43 0.15 13.74
C ASP A 363 -12.57 -1.00 12.74
N ALA A 364 -13.71 -1.67 12.76
CA ALA A 364 -14.05 -2.72 11.81
C ALA A 364 -15.31 -2.34 11.02
N ILE A 365 -15.32 -2.66 9.73
CA ILE A 365 -16.53 -2.67 8.91
C ILE A 365 -16.66 -4.03 8.25
N GLU A 366 -17.88 -4.45 8.05
CA GLU A 366 -18.15 -5.65 7.28
C GLU A 366 -17.84 -5.41 5.81
N LEU A 367 -16.97 -6.25 5.28
CA LEU A 367 -16.49 -6.18 3.91
C LEU A 367 -17.41 -6.97 2.98
N GLY A 368 -18.05 -8.04 3.46
CA GLY A 368 -18.86 -8.97 2.67
C GLY A 368 -18.95 -10.34 3.33
N ASP A 369 -19.32 -11.37 2.54
CA ASP A 369 -19.50 -12.72 3.04
C ASP A 369 -18.73 -13.76 2.20
N GLU A 370 -18.15 -14.74 2.88
CA GLU A 370 -17.58 -15.94 2.29
C GLU A 370 -18.64 -17.02 2.10
N ALA A 371 -18.62 -17.68 0.95
CA ALA A 371 -19.54 -18.76 0.62
C ALA A 371 -18.93 -20.12 0.97
N ILE A 372 -19.46 -20.79 2.00
CA ILE A 372 -18.99 -22.11 2.44
C ILE A 372 -20.05 -23.15 2.12
N VAL A 373 -19.69 -24.15 1.32
CA VAL A 373 -20.54 -25.29 0.98
C VAL A 373 -20.19 -26.45 1.91
N ASP A 374 -21.20 -26.97 2.59
CA ASP A 374 -21.10 -28.24 3.31
C ASP A 374 -21.22 -29.39 2.30
N THR A 375 -20.16 -30.18 2.17
CA THR A 375 -20.10 -31.27 1.19
C THR A 375 -20.91 -32.48 1.62
N THR A 376 -21.16 -32.64 2.93
CA THR A 376 -21.87 -33.80 3.48
C THR A 376 -23.37 -33.75 3.19
N THR A 377 -23.91 -32.54 3.00
CA THR A 377 -25.32 -32.29 2.68
C THR A 377 -25.53 -31.86 1.23
N PHE A 378 -24.45 -31.69 0.46
CA PHE A 378 -24.54 -31.27 -0.93
C PHE A 378 -25.18 -32.35 -1.81
N THR A 379 -26.16 -31.94 -2.61
CA THR A 379 -26.75 -32.77 -3.67
C THR A 379 -27.12 -31.89 -4.86
N LEU A 380 -27.03 -32.43 -6.07
CA LEU A 380 -27.54 -31.78 -7.28
C LEU A 380 -29.07 -31.91 -7.41
N ASP A 381 -29.70 -32.70 -6.56
CA ASP A 381 -31.14 -32.90 -6.56
C ASP A 381 -31.90 -31.71 -5.97
N GLY A 382 -33.20 -31.68 -6.23
CA GLY A 382 -34.08 -30.62 -5.72
C GLY A 382 -34.19 -29.39 -6.63
N ARG A 383 -35.05 -28.47 -6.18
CA ARG A 383 -35.50 -27.31 -6.97
C ARG A 383 -34.46 -26.19 -7.03
N SER A 384 -33.77 -25.92 -5.92
CA SER A 384 -32.73 -24.89 -5.83
C SER A 384 -31.56 -25.17 -6.78
N MET A 385 -31.20 -26.46 -6.96
CA MET A 385 -30.08 -26.90 -7.79
C MET A 385 -30.43 -27.09 -9.27
N ARG A 386 -31.66 -26.80 -9.71
CA ARG A 386 -32.09 -26.99 -11.11
C ARG A 386 -31.15 -26.29 -12.10
N GLY A 387 -30.71 -25.08 -11.79
CA GLY A 387 -29.81 -24.30 -12.67
C GLY A 387 -28.44 -24.96 -12.81
N VAL A 388 -27.83 -25.37 -11.69
CA VAL A 388 -26.53 -26.06 -11.67
C VAL A 388 -26.64 -27.40 -12.40
N ARG A 389 -27.66 -28.21 -12.06
CA ARG A 389 -27.91 -29.52 -12.67
C ARG A 389 -28.10 -29.43 -14.19
N GLN A 390 -28.81 -28.41 -14.69
CA GLN A 390 -28.98 -28.19 -16.13
C GLN A 390 -27.66 -27.81 -16.82
N ALA A 391 -26.84 -26.96 -16.19
CA ALA A 391 -25.52 -26.60 -16.70
C ALA A 391 -24.59 -27.82 -16.75
N VAL A 392 -24.50 -28.59 -15.66
CA VAL A 392 -23.74 -29.85 -15.57
C VAL A 392 -24.16 -30.83 -16.66
N ALA A 393 -25.47 -31.11 -16.78
CA ALA A 393 -25.97 -32.05 -17.78
C ALA A 393 -25.73 -31.58 -19.22
N LYS A 394 -25.77 -30.26 -19.48
CA LYS A 394 -25.44 -29.69 -20.79
C LYS A 394 -23.98 -29.95 -21.15
N LEU A 395 -23.06 -29.67 -20.23
CA LEU A 395 -21.62 -29.80 -20.48
C LEU A 395 -21.20 -31.27 -20.61
N ARG A 396 -21.75 -32.17 -19.78
CA ARG A 396 -21.51 -33.61 -19.96
C ARG A 396 -22.00 -34.12 -21.32
N ARG A 397 -23.17 -33.66 -21.79
CA ARG A 397 -23.67 -33.96 -23.16
C ARG A 397 -22.79 -33.39 -24.27
N ALA A 398 -22.07 -32.31 -23.99
CA ALA A 398 -21.10 -31.72 -24.90
C ALA A 398 -19.72 -32.40 -24.85
N GLY A 399 -19.58 -33.50 -24.10
CA GLY A 399 -18.35 -34.31 -24.06
C GLY A 399 -17.30 -33.84 -23.05
N TYR A 400 -17.64 -32.94 -22.13
CA TYR A 400 -16.69 -32.53 -21.09
C TYR A 400 -16.57 -33.60 -19.99
N GLY A 401 -15.35 -34.03 -19.71
CA GLY A 401 -14.96 -34.78 -18.52
C GLY A 401 -14.31 -33.87 -17.47
N VAL A 402 -14.38 -34.29 -16.21
CA VAL A 402 -13.72 -33.60 -15.09
C VAL A 402 -12.82 -34.59 -14.35
N GLU A 403 -11.62 -34.13 -14.00
CA GLU A 403 -10.70 -34.85 -13.13
C GLU A 403 -10.46 -34.03 -11.87
N VAL A 404 -10.48 -34.72 -10.72
CA VAL A 404 -10.22 -34.14 -9.39
C VAL A 404 -9.08 -34.92 -8.77
N ARG A 405 -8.00 -34.23 -8.37
CA ARG A 405 -6.76 -34.87 -7.90
C ARG A 405 -5.96 -33.95 -7.01
N ARG A 406 -5.10 -34.51 -6.15
CA ARG A 406 -4.16 -33.72 -5.36
C ARG A 406 -2.99 -33.28 -6.22
N SER A 407 -2.36 -32.18 -5.82
CA SER A 407 -1.18 -31.65 -6.53
C SER A 407 0.01 -32.60 -6.44
N ALA A 408 0.06 -33.43 -5.39
CA ALA A 408 1.04 -34.52 -5.23
C ALA A 408 0.93 -35.60 -6.32
N ASP A 409 -0.26 -35.79 -6.89
CA ASP A 409 -0.52 -36.86 -7.89
C ASP A 409 -0.20 -36.42 -9.32
N LEU A 410 0.14 -35.14 -9.53
CA LEU A 410 0.49 -34.58 -10.83
C LEU A 410 1.97 -34.81 -11.12
N ASP A 411 2.26 -35.34 -12.32
CA ASP A 411 3.61 -35.34 -12.84
C ASP A 411 4.07 -33.93 -13.25
N GLU A 412 5.38 -33.77 -13.49
CA GLU A 412 5.97 -32.46 -13.81
C GLU A 412 5.54 -31.93 -15.18
N THR A 413 5.24 -32.82 -16.13
CA THR A 413 4.82 -32.43 -17.49
C THR A 413 3.44 -31.81 -17.44
N GLU A 414 2.51 -32.48 -16.76
CA GLU A 414 1.15 -32.02 -16.58
C GLU A 414 1.10 -30.74 -15.74
N ARG A 415 1.91 -30.65 -14.68
CA ARG A 415 2.06 -29.42 -13.89
C ARG A 415 2.49 -28.24 -14.75
N ALA A 416 3.49 -28.42 -15.62
CA ALA A 416 3.97 -27.38 -16.52
C ALA A 416 2.92 -26.99 -17.57
N GLU A 417 2.18 -27.97 -18.11
CA GLU A 417 1.10 -27.73 -19.07
C GLU A 417 -0.04 -26.91 -18.46
N LEU A 418 -0.55 -27.33 -17.29
CA LEU A 418 -1.62 -26.64 -16.58
C LEU A 418 -1.19 -25.24 -16.15
N SER A 419 0.06 -25.07 -15.72
CA SER A 419 0.61 -23.75 -15.40
C SER A 419 0.57 -22.85 -16.65
N THR A 420 1.05 -23.34 -17.79
CA THR A 420 1.04 -22.60 -19.07
C THR A 420 -0.37 -22.24 -19.52
N LEU A 421 -1.34 -23.14 -19.37
CA LEU A 421 -2.76 -22.87 -19.65
C LEU A 421 -3.32 -21.78 -18.73
N ALA A 422 -3.08 -21.88 -17.42
CA ALA A 422 -3.52 -20.88 -16.45
C ALA A 422 -2.90 -19.50 -16.72
N GLU A 423 -1.64 -19.44 -17.14
CA GLU A 423 -0.97 -18.21 -17.57
C GLU A 423 -1.62 -17.60 -18.81
N ARG A 424 -1.90 -18.41 -19.83
CA ARG A 424 -2.59 -17.97 -21.07
C ARG A 424 -3.97 -17.42 -20.77
N TRP A 425 -4.74 -18.08 -19.91
CA TRP A 425 -6.09 -17.67 -19.54
C TRP A 425 -6.14 -16.55 -18.48
N ARG A 426 -4.99 -16.10 -17.97
CA ARG A 426 -4.89 -15.06 -16.93
C ARG A 426 -5.58 -13.76 -17.35
N GLY A 427 -5.45 -13.38 -18.63
CA GLY A 427 -6.08 -12.22 -19.26
C GLY A 427 -5.58 -10.84 -18.80
N THR A 428 -4.78 -10.75 -17.72
CA THR A 428 -4.10 -9.53 -17.23
C THR A 428 -2.63 -9.82 -16.95
N GLU A 429 -1.74 -8.82 -17.12
CA GLU A 429 -0.29 -8.96 -16.84
C GLU A 429 0.03 -9.25 -15.36
N THR A 430 -0.87 -8.91 -14.43
CA THR A 430 -0.68 -9.13 -12.98
C THR A 430 -1.63 -10.20 -12.47
N GLU A 431 -1.12 -11.09 -11.61
CA GLU A 431 -1.92 -12.07 -10.87
C GLU A 431 -2.88 -11.33 -9.93
N ARG A 432 -4.16 -11.75 -9.93
CA ARG A 432 -5.17 -11.18 -9.05
C ARG A 432 -5.19 -11.94 -7.73
N GLY A 433 -5.51 -11.24 -6.66
CA GLY A 433 -5.63 -11.80 -5.32
C GLY A 433 -4.44 -11.48 -4.41
N PHE A 434 -4.73 -11.24 -3.13
CA PHE A 434 -3.75 -11.10 -2.05
C PHE A 434 -4.21 -11.82 -0.79
N SER A 435 -5.43 -11.54 -0.34
CA SER A 435 -6.04 -12.23 0.79
C SER A 435 -6.49 -13.65 0.44
N MET A 436 -6.71 -13.92 -0.85
CA MET A 436 -7.42 -15.11 -1.32
C MET A 436 -6.80 -15.71 -2.60
N ALA A 437 -5.50 -15.50 -2.78
CA ALA A 437 -4.74 -16.16 -3.84
C ALA A 437 -3.32 -16.49 -3.40
N LEU A 438 -2.89 -17.72 -3.67
CA LEU A 438 -1.56 -18.24 -3.38
C LEU A 438 -0.51 -17.77 -4.41
N SER A 439 -0.98 -17.30 -5.57
CA SER A 439 -0.19 -16.77 -6.68
C SER A 439 0.70 -17.80 -7.40
N ARG A 440 0.40 -19.09 -7.25
CA ARG A 440 1.08 -20.19 -7.93
C ARG A 440 0.09 -21.34 -8.13
N LEU A 441 0.18 -22.02 -9.28
CA LEU A 441 -0.61 -23.20 -9.59
C LEU A 441 0.24 -24.44 -9.37
N ALA A 442 -0.34 -25.45 -8.72
CA ALA A 442 0.25 -26.77 -8.50
C ALA A 442 1.73 -26.65 -8.09
N GLY A 443 2.03 -25.94 -7.01
CA GLY A 443 3.41 -25.86 -6.53
C GLY A 443 3.85 -27.22 -5.98
N PRO A 444 5.08 -27.71 -6.26
CA PRO A 444 5.60 -28.91 -5.59
C PRO A 444 5.67 -28.75 -4.07
N ASP A 445 5.76 -27.50 -3.60
CA ASP A 445 5.72 -27.12 -2.18
C ASP A 445 4.30 -27.17 -1.57
N ASP A 446 3.26 -27.45 -2.36
CA ASP A 446 1.86 -27.49 -1.92
C ASP A 446 1.15 -28.79 -2.34
N PRO A 447 1.64 -29.96 -1.88
CA PRO A 447 1.17 -31.27 -2.34
C PRO A 447 -0.31 -31.53 -2.03
N ASP A 448 -0.84 -30.93 -0.96
CA ASP A 448 -2.21 -31.11 -0.50
C ASP A 448 -3.23 -30.20 -1.22
N CYS A 449 -2.79 -29.31 -2.11
CA CYS A 449 -3.70 -28.56 -2.97
C CYS A 449 -4.50 -29.52 -3.86
N VAL A 450 -5.78 -29.23 -4.09
CA VAL A 450 -6.65 -30.03 -4.97
C VAL A 450 -6.83 -29.27 -6.28
N LEU A 451 -6.56 -29.94 -7.40
CA LEU A 451 -6.80 -29.43 -8.74
C LEU A 451 -8.04 -30.09 -9.33
N VAL A 452 -8.81 -29.26 -10.04
CA VAL A 452 -9.98 -29.69 -10.81
C VAL A 452 -9.80 -29.22 -12.25
N THR A 453 -9.70 -30.14 -13.18
CA THR A 453 -9.56 -29.83 -14.61
C THR A 453 -10.79 -30.29 -15.36
N ALA A 454 -11.28 -29.47 -16.29
CA ALA A 454 -12.32 -29.87 -17.23
C ALA A 454 -11.74 -29.91 -18.63
N ALA A 455 -11.91 -31.04 -19.32
CA ALA A 455 -11.38 -31.27 -20.64
C ALA A 455 -12.43 -31.84 -21.59
N ARG A 456 -12.29 -31.55 -22.89
CA ARG A 456 -13.11 -32.13 -23.97
C ARG A 456 -12.16 -32.61 -25.08
N GLU A 457 -12.30 -33.86 -25.50
CA GLU A 457 -11.45 -34.45 -26.56
C GLU A 457 -9.94 -34.35 -26.25
N GLY A 458 -9.55 -34.43 -24.97
CA GLY A 458 -8.17 -34.30 -24.52
C GLY A 458 -7.69 -32.86 -24.32
N GLU A 459 -8.45 -31.85 -24.74
CA GLU A 459 -8.11 -30.44 -24.58
C GLU A 459 -8.69 -29.87 -23.28
N VAL A 460 -7.83 -29.38 -22.40
CA VAL A 460 -8.25 -28.75 -21.14
C VAL A 460 -8.88 -27.39 -21.44
N ALA A 461 -10.10 -27.19 -20.97
CA ALA A 461 -10.88 -25.95 -21.14
C ALA A 461 -11.00 -25.13 -19.85
N GLY A 462 -10.69 -25.73 -18.69
CA GLY A 462 -10.77 -25.05 -17.40
C GLY A 462 -9.94 -25.72 -16.32
N VAL A 463 -9.48 -24.91 -15.37
CA VAL A 463 -8.72 -25.35 -14.20
C VAL A 463 -9.16 -24.56 -12.97
N LEU A 464 -9.46 -25.29 -11.90
CA LEU A 464 -9.60 -24.76 -10.55
C LEU A 464 -8.47 -25.30 -9.67
N GLN A 465 -8.02 -24.47 -8.73
CA GLN A 465 -7.16 -24.91 -7.62
C GLN A 465 -7.81 -24.53 -6.30
N PHE A 466 -7.76 -25.47 -5.36
CA PHE A 466 -8.17 -25.29 -3.99
C PHE A 466 -6.99 -25.55 -3.06
N VAL A 467 -6.79 -24.64 -2.10
CA VAL A 467 -5.79 -24.78 -1.04
C VAL A 467 -6.39 -25.50 0.17
N PRO A 468 -5.57 -26.20 0.96
CA PRO A 468 -6.02 -26.85 2.19
C PRO A 468 -6.58 -25.85 3.22
N TRP A 469 -7.72 -26.18 3.81
CA TRP A 469 -8.26 -25.53 5.00
C TRP A 469 -8.32 -26.56 6.14
N GLY A 470 -7.20 -26.70 6.84
CA GLY A 470 -7.04 -27.76 7.83
C GLY A 470 -6.96 -29.15 7.17
N ARG A 471 -7.55 -30.16 7.82
CA ARG A 471 -7.52 -31.56 7.35
C ARG A 471 -8.74 -31.94 6.52
N ASP A 472 -9.85 -31.23 6.69
CA ASP A 472 -11.18 -31.59 6.19
C ASP A 472 -11.83 -30.48 5.35
N GLY A 473 -11.08 -29.41 5.06
CA GLY A 473 -11.58 -28.27 4.33
C GLY A 473 -10.76 -27.94 3.09
N LEU A 474 -11.40 -27.30 2.11
CA LEU A 474 -10.76 -26.70 0.95
C LEU A 474 -11.18 -25.25 0.79
N SER A 475 -10.30 -24.39 0.27
CA SER A 475 -10.61 -23.01 -0.09
C SER A 475 -10.20 -22.70 -1.51
N LEU A 476 -11.12 -22.14 -2.30
CA LEU A 476 -10.88 -21.81 -3.71
C LEU A 476 -9.79 -20.72 -3.82
N ASP A 477 -8.71 -21.07 -4.51
CA ASP A 477 -7.56 -20.19 -4.75
C ASP A 477 -7.59 -19.60 -6.15
N LEU A 478 -7.76 -20.47 -7.15
CA LEU A 478 -7.69 -20.07 -8.55
C LEU A 478 -8.82 -20.71 -9.34
N MET A 479 -9.41 -19.90 -10.23
CA MET A 479 -10.47 -20.31 -11.14
C MET A 479 -10.19 -19.71 -12.51
N ARG A 480 -9.73 -20.54 -13.44
CA ARG A 480 -9.39 -20.14 -14.82
C ARG A 480 -10.14 -21.02 -15.81
N ARG A 481 -10.50 -20.42 -16.93
CA ARG A 481 -11.13 -21.10 -18.06
C ARG A 481 -10.68 -20.46 -19.35
N ASP A 482 -10.67 -21.26 -20.40
CA ASP A 482 -10.53 -20.71 -21.74
C ASP A 482 -11.73 -19.82 -22.07
N ARG A 483 -11.43 -18.64 -22.62
CA ARG A 483 -12.44 -17.68 -23.08
C ARG A 483 -12.86 -17.95 -24.52
N ALA A 484 -12.02 -18.63 -25.30
CA ALA A 484 -12.35 -19.08 -26.65
C ALA A 484 -13.42 -20.18 -26.61
N VAL A 485 -13.46 -20.95 -25.52
CA VAL A 485 -14.53 -21.91 -25.24
C VAL A 485 -15.79 -21.14 -24.81
N GLY A 486 -16.74 -21.03 -25.74
CA GLY A 486 -18.02 -20.32 -25.55
C GLY A 486 -19.06 -21.04 -24.70
N ASP A 487 -18.73 -22.23 -24.17
CA ASP A 487 -19.65 -23.04 -23.37
C ASP A 487 -19.78 -22.50 -21.93
N ASN A 488 -20.92 -21.87 -21.65
CA ASN A 488 -21.27 -21.44 -20.29
C ASN A 488 -21.62 -22.65 -19.41
N GLY A 489 -21.12 -22.67 -18.17
CA GLY A 489 -21.41 -23.74 -17.19
C GLY A 489 -20.17 -24.53 -16.74
N LEU A 490 -18.99 -24.24 -17.29
CA LEU A 490 -17.77 -25.01 -17.01
C LEU A 490 -17.36 -24.95 -15.54
N ASN A 491 -17.46 -23.78 -14.90
CA ASN A 491 -17.16 -23.63 -13.48
C ASN A 491 -18.20 -24.36 -12.62
N GLU A 492 -19.48 -24.32 -13.00
CA GLU A 492 -20.53 -25.10 -12.34
C GLU A 492 -20.28 -26.60 -12.42
N LEU A 493 -19.82 -27.10 -13.57
CA LEU A 493 -19.41 -28.49 -13.74
C LEU A 493 -18.25 -28.85 -12.81
N MET A 494 -17.13 -28.12 -12.89
CA MET A 494 -15.94 -28.39 -12.08
C MET A 494 -16.22 -28.35 -10.57
N ILE A 495 -16.99 -27.36 -10.10
CA ILE A 495 -17.35 -27.27 -8.67
C ILE A 495 -18.28 -28.42 -8.27
N ALA A 496 -19.27 -28.78 -9.10
CA ALA A 496 -20.16 -29.88 -8.78
C ALA A 496 -19.43 -31.23 -8.70
N ASP A 497 -18.52 -31.50 -9.64
CA ASP A 497 -17.69 -32.72 -9.65
C ASP A 497 -16.68 -32.74 -8.48
N LEU A 498 -16.11 -31.59 -8.10
CA LEU A 498 -15.31 -31.48 -6.88
C LEU A 498 -16.12 -31.86 -5.64
N LEU A 499 -17.30 -31.25 -5.46
CA LEU A 499 -18.15 -31.49 -4.29
C LEU A 499 -18.60 -32.96 -4.22
N ALA A 500 -18.81 -33.61 -5.38
CA ALA A 500 -19.10 -35.03 -5.45
C ALA A 500 -17.90 -35.93 -5.08
N ALA A 501 -16.68 -35.50 -5.37
CA ALA A 501 -15.43 -36.20 -5.01
C ALA A 501 -14.96 -35.94 -3.57
N CYS A 502 -15.50 -34.92 -2.90
CA CYS A 502 -15.08 -34.54 -1.54
C CYS A 502 -15.15 -35.66 -0.49
N PRO A 503 -16.14 -36.58 -0.47
CA PRO A 503 -16.16 -37.71 0.45
C PRO A 503 -14.91 -38.60 0.35
N ASP A 504 -14.48 -38.92 -0.88
CA ASP A 504 -13.29 -39.74 -1.12
C ASP A 504 -11.99 -39.01 -0.74
N LEU A 505 -12.00 -37.67 -0.80
CA LEU A 505 -10.89 -36.81 -0.38
C LEU A 505 -10.86 -36.54 1.13
N GLY A 506 -11.88 -36.96 1.89
CA GLY A 506 -12.03 -36.66 3.31
C GLY A 506 -12.39 -35.20 3.61
N VAL A 507 -13.00 -34.50 2.65
CA VAL A 507 -13.35 -33.07 2.74
C VAL A 507 -14.83 -32.91 3.08
N THR A 508 -15.13 -32.14 4.13
CA THR A 508 -16.48 -31.86 4.64
C THR A 508 -16.97 -30.45 4.31
N ARG A 509 -16.06 -29.54 3.96
CA ARG A 509 -16.37 -28.12 3.74
C ARG A 509 -15.51 -27.50 2.65
N VAL A 510 -16.14 -26.76 1.75
CA VAL A 510 -15.45 -26.05 0.68
C VAL A 510 -15.83 -24.59 0.69
N SER A 511 -14.84 -23.71 0.85
CA SER A 511 -15.01 -22.28 0.59
C SER A 511 -14.91 -22.00 -0.90
N LEU A 512 -15.95 -21.42 -1.47
CA LEU A 512 -15.98 -20.88 -2.84
C LEU A 512 -15.49 -19.43 -2.90
N ASN A 513 -14.68 -19.04 -1.91
CA ASN A 513 -14.10 -17.72 -1.77
C ASN A 513 -15.17 -16.64 -1.52
N PHE A 514 -14.73 -15.39 -1.44
CA PHE A 514 -15.47 -14.28 -0.90
C PHE A 514 -16.26 -13.49 -1.94
N ALA A 515 -17.50 -13.16 -1.60
CA ALA A 515 -18.25 -12.12 -2.29
C ALA A 515 -18.18 -10.82 -1.47
N VAL A 516 -17.34 -9.89 -1.92
CA VAL A 516 -17.27 -8.54 -1.34
C VAL A 516 -18.67 -7.91 -1.41
N PHE A 517 -19.14 -7.32 -0.31
CA PHE A 517 -20.31 -6.43 -0.24
C PHE A 517 -21.73 -7.02 -0.29
N ARG A 518 -21.96 -8.27 0.14
CA ARG A 518 -23.33 -8.80 0.35
C ARG A 518 -24.15 -7.98 1.36
N ALA A 519 -23.58 -7.66 2.52
CA ALA A 519 -24.26 -6.91 3.58
C ALA A 519 -24.80 -5.53 3.17
N ALA A 520 -24.09 -4.82 2.30
CA ALA A 520 -24.55 -3.52 1.81
C ALA A 520 -25.75 -3.64 0.84
N LEU A 521 -25.89 -4.78 0.17
CA LEU A 521 -26.99 -5.08 -0.75
C LEU A 521 -28.24 -5.61 -0.02
N GLU A 522 -28.08 -6.42 1.04
CA GLU A 522 -29.21 -6.94 1.83
C GLU A 522 -29.70 -5.98 2.92
N ARG A 523 -28.80 -5.24 3.62
CA ARG A 523 -29.19 -4.25 4.65
C ARG A 523 -29.52 -2.86 4.11
N GLY A 524 -29.47 -2.66 2.80
CA GLY A 524 -29.82 -1.40 2.12
C GLY A 524 -31.25 -0.90 2.36
N GLY A 525 -32.09 -1.61 3.13
CA GLY A 525 -33.47 -1.25 3.42
C GLY A 525 -33.91 -1.19 4.89
N ARG A 526 -33.09 -1.52 5.90
CA ARG A 526 -33.56 -1.53 7.31
C ARG A 526 -32.57 -0.91 8.31
N ILE A 527 -32.87 0.34 8.67
CA ILE A 527 -32.76 1.02 9.99
C ILE A 527 -31.39 0.92 10.71
N GLY A 528 -30.66 2.06 10.81
CA GLY A 528 -29.62 2.27 11.84
C GLY A 528 -28.21 2.75 11.41
N ALA A 529 -27.97 3.07 10.15
CA ALA A 529 -26.61 3.37 9.65
C ALA A 529 -26.05 4.74 10.12
N GLY A 530 -25.04 4.74 10.99
CA GLY A 530 -24.23 5.91 11.34
C GLY A 530 -23.58 6.60 10.11
N PRO A 531 -23.02 7.82 10.24
CA PRO A 531 -22.45 8.57 9.12
C PRO A 531 -21.41 7.80 8.28
N VAL A 532 -20.65 6.91 8.94
CA VAL A 532 -19.63 6.05 8.33
C VAL A 532 -20.25 5.04 7.36
N ALA A 533 -21.31 4.35 7.77
CA ALA A 533 -22.01 3.38 6.93
C ALA A 533 -22.67 4.04 5.70
N ARG A 534 -23.12 5.31 5.82
CA ARG A 534 -23.66 6.09 4.70
C ARG A 534 -22.60 6.52 3.69
N LEU A 535 -21.43 6.98 4.15
CA LEU A 535 -20.31 7.32 3.27
C LEU A 535 -19.79 6.08 2.54
N TRP A 536 -19.71 4.95 3.24
CA TRP A 536 -19.40 3.66 2.65
C TRP A 536 -20.41 3.23 1.62
N ALA A 537 -21.72 3.23 1.93
CA ALA A 537 -22.77 2.92 0.95
C ALA A 537 -22.68 3.77 -0.33
N LYS A 538 -22.27 5.04 -0.20
CA LYS A 538 -22.06 5.93 -1.36
C LYS A 538 -20.81 5.58 -2.16
N ALA A 539 -19.68 5.29 -1.52
CA ALA A 539 -18.48 4.79 -2.19
C ALA A 539 -18.75 3.45 -2.90
N LEU A 540 -19.57 2.58 -2.28
CA LEU A 540 -19.97 1.28 -2.79
C LEU A 540 -20.82 1.38 -4.06
N ARG A 541 -21.77 2.31 -4.15
CA ARG A 541 -22.53 2.58 -5.39
C ARG A 541 -21.68 3.08 -6.55
N VAL A 542 -20.58 3.77 -6.27
CA VAL A 542 -19.64 4.25 -7.29
C VAL A 542 -18.73 3.11 -7.75
N GLY A 543 -18.28 2.25 -6.82
CA GLY A 543 -17.49 1.06 -7.12
C GLY A 543 -18.28 -0.04 -7.84
N SER A 544 -19.57 -0.25 -7.53
CA SER A 544 -20.37 -1.33 -8.13
C SER A 544 -20.54 -1.22 -9.66
N ARG A 545 -20.31 -0.02 -10.25
CA ARG A 545 -20.26 0.16 -11.71
C ARG A 545 -18.99 -0.40 -12.36
N TRP A 546 -17.93 -0.59 -11.57
CA TRP A 546 -16.60 -1.01 -12.03
C TRP A 546 -16.23 -2.43 -11.61
N TRP A 547 -16.96 -3.02 -10.65
CA TRP A 547 -16.71 -4.36 -10.12
C TRP A 547 -17.92 -5.29 -10.38
N GLN A 548 -17.67 -6.46 -11.00
CA GLN A 548 -18.63 -7.57 -11.19
C GLN A 548 -19.01 -8.31 -9.87
N ILE A 549 -19.12 -7.58 -8.76
CA ILE A 549 -19.42 -8.10 -7.42
C ILE A 549 -20.74 -8.90 -7.40
N GLU A 550 -21.76 -8.40 -8.10
CA GLU A 550 -23.07 -9.04 -8.17
C GLU A 550 -23.03 -10.39 -8.92
N THR A 551 -22.13 -10.53 -9.90
CA THR A 551 -21.98 -11.76 -10.68
C THR A 551 -21.37 -12.88 -9.84
N LEU A 552 -20.35 -12.58 -9.03
CA LEU A 552 -19.71 -13.59 -8.17
C LEU A 552 -20.64 -14.05 -7.04
N TYR A 553 -21.37 -13.10 -6.42
CA TYR A 553 -22.39 -13.43 -5.43
C TYR A 553 -23.46 -14.36 -6.01
N ARG A 554 -24.06 -13.98 -7.15
CA ARG A 554 -25.10 -14.79 -7.81
C ARG A 554 -24.56 -16.14 -8.28
N PHE A 555 -23.28 -16.24 -8.59
CA PHE A 555 -22.63 -17.51 -8.94
C PHE A 555 -22.52 -18.43 -7.72
N ASN A 556 -21.94 -17.95 -6.61
CA ASN A 556 -21.77 -18.75 -5.39
C ASN A 556 -23.11 -19.14 -4.76
N ALA A 557 -24.12 -18.26 -4.82
CA ALA A 557 -25.46 -18.54 -4.31
C ALA A 557 -26.14 -19.75 -4.98
N LYS A 558 -25.70 -20.15 -6.18
CA LYS A 558 -26.24 -21.33 -6.88
C LYS A 558 -26.00 -22.63 -6.13
N PHE A 559 -24.97 -22.69 -5.29
CA PHE A 559 -24.55 -23.88 -4.54
C PHE A 559 -25.13 -23.92 -3.12
N ALA A 560 -26.08 -23.03 -2.80
CA ALA A 560 -26.71 -22.92 -1.47
C ALA A 560 -25.70 -22.91 -0.29
N PRO A 561 -24.69 -22.02 -0.32
CA PRO A 561 -23.67 -21.97 0.72
C PRO A 561 -24.22 -21.38 2.03
N THR A 562 -23.54 -21.70 3.13
CA THR A 562 -23.57 -20.91 4.36
C THR A 562 -22.68 -19.68 4.19
N TRP A 563 -23.17 -18.52 4.61
CA TRP A 563 -22.48 -17.25 4.46
C TRP A 563 -21.78 -16.84 5.76
N ASN A 564 -20.46 -16.66 5.70
CA ASN A 564 -19.65 -16.24 6.84
C ASN A 564 -19.13 -14.81 6.66
N PRO A 565 -19.41 -13.87 7.57
CA PRO A 565 -19.02 -12.48 7.40
C PRO A 565 -17.52 -12.29 7.52
N ARG A 566 -16.97 -11.46 6.62
CA ARG A 566 -15.56 -11.02 6.67
C ARG A 566 -15.47 -9.51 6.80
N PHE A 567 -14.42 -9.04 7.47
CA PHE A 567 -14.28 -7.66 7.90
C PHE A 567 -13.04 -6.98 7.32
N LEU A 568 -13.15 -5.68 7.09
CA LEU A 568 -12.03 -4.78 6.89
C LEU A 568 -11.80 -4.00 8.18
N VAL A 569 -10.57 -4.05 8.69
CA VAL A 569 -10.16 -3.36 9.91
C VAL A 569 -9.17 -2.25 9.59
N PHE A 570 -9.34 -1.08 10.22
CA PHE A 570 -8.59 0.14 9.94
C PHE A 570 -8.57 1.05 11.18
N PRO A 571 -7.63 2.00 11.29
CA PRO A 571 -7.49 2.79 12.53
C PRO A 571 -8.52 3.90 12.66
N ALA A 572 -8.92 4.52 11.55
CA ALA A 572 -9.92 5.58 11.53
C ALA A 572 -10.50 5.78 10.13
N VAL A 573 -11.73 6.32 10.05
CA VAL A 573 -12.45 6.59 8.79
C VAL A 573 -11.64 7.41 7.78
N ARG A 574 -10.80 8.33 8.26
CA ARG A 574 -9.96 9.19 7.41
C ARG A 574 -8.88 8.43 6.63
N ASP A 575 -8.51 7.24 7.10
CA ASP A 575 -7.46 6.41 6.50
C ASP A 575 -8.02 5.45 5.44
N LEU A 576 -9.35 5.29 5.38
CA LEU A 576 -10.05 4.40 4.47
C LEU A 576 -9.74 4.60 3.00
N PRO A 577 -9.67 5.82 2.45
CA PRO A 577 -9.32 5.99 1.04
C PRO A 577 -7.95 5.38 0.71
N ARG A 578 -7.00 5.50 1.64
CA ARG A 578 -5.64 4.96 1.48
C ARG A 578 -5.62 3.44 1.67
N VAL A 579 -6.35 2.92 2.66
CA VAL A 579 -6.51 1.48 2.87
C VAL A 579 -7.18 0.82 1.67
N ALA A 580 -8.20 1.46 1.09
CA ALA A 580 -8.87 0.99 -0.12
C ALA A 580 -7.92 0.94 -1.32
N ILE A 581 -7.11 1.98 -1.56
CA ILE A 581 -6.08 1.94 -2.62
C ILE A 581 -5.09 0.80 -2.39
N ALA A 582 -4.61 0.63 -1.15
CA ALA A 582 -3.69 -0.44 -0.82
C ALA A 582 -4.31 -1.83 -1.03
N ALA A 583 -5.58 -2.02 -0.65
CA ALA A 583 -6.32 -3.25 -0.86
C ALA A 583 -6.53 -3.56 -2.35
N ILE A 584 -6.93 -2.57 -3.16
CA ILE A 584 -7.11 -2.74 -4.61
C ILE A 584 -5.79 -3.09 -5.29
N GLU A 585 -4.70 -2.42 -4.90
CA GLU A 585 -3.35 -2.70 -5.41
C GLU A 585 -2.86 -4.09 -4.97
N ALA A 586 -3.14 -4.50 -3.74
CA ALA A 586 -2.79 -5.83 -3.22
C ALA A 586 -3.53 -6.93 -4.00
N GLU A 587 -4.84 -6.80 -4.14
CA GLU A 587 -5.71 -7.77 -4.81
C GLU A 587 -5.56 -7.79 -6.35
N GLY A 588 -4.71 -6.95 -6.93
CA GLY A 588 -4.45 -6.95 -8.37
C GLY A 588 -5.60 -6.41 -9.24
N PHE A 589 -6.57 -5.70 -8.64
CA PHE A 589 -7.70 -5.08 -9.36
C PHE A 589 -7.35 -3.73 -10.02
N GLY A 590 -6.09 -3.32 -9.95
CA GLY A 590 -5.60 -2.06 -10.48
C GLY A 590 -4.55 -1.46 -9.55
N GLY A 591 -3.30 -1.48 -9.99
CA GLY A 591 -2.21 -0.76 -9.33
C GLY A 591 -1.90 0.55 -10.05
N ARG A 592 -1.01 1.36 -9.44
CA ARG A 592 -0.34 2.48 -10.12
C ARG A 592 0.06 2.06 -11.53
N PRO A 593 -0.17 2.87 -12.59
CA PRO A 593 0.12 2.46 -13.96
C PRO A 593 1.55 1.89 -14.07
N PRO A 594 1.81 0.86 -14.89
CA PRO A 594 3.15 0.25 -15.00
C PRO A 594 4.24 1.27 -15.29
N ALA A 595 3.91 2.37 -15.98
CA ALA A 595 4.79 3.52 -16.19
C ALA A 595 5.11 4.26 -14.89
N LEU A 596 4.11 4.50 -14.03
CA LEU A 596 4.28 5.09 -12.70
C LEU A 596 5.03 4.15 -11.75
N LEU A 597 4.74 2.84 -11.75
CA LEU A 597 5.51 1.86 -10.98
C LEU A 597 6.97 1.78 -11.45
N ARG A 598 7.22 1.81 -12.77
CA ARG A 598 8.58 1.88 -13.32
C ARG A 598 9.28 3.20 -12.97
N ALA A 599 8.58 4.33 -13.04
CA ALA A 599 9.12 5.64 -12.63
C ALA A 599 9.35 5.74 -11.11
N LEU A 600 8.56 5.03 -10.30
CA LEU A 600 8.73 4.92 -8.85
C LEU A 600 9.75 3.84 -8.44
N ARG A 601 10.12 2.92 -9.35
CA ARG A 601 11.14 1.87 -9.14
C ARG A 601 12.53 2.28 -9.68
N ARG A 602 12.61 3.05 -10.77
CA ARG A 602 13.83 3.69 -11.32
C ARG A 602 14.18 4.99 -10.60
#